data_AF-V4LNK4-F1
#
_entry.id   AF-V4LNK4-F1
#
_cell.length_a   1.000
_cell.length_b   1.000
_cell.length_c   1.000
_cell.angle_alpha   90.00
_cell.angle_beta   90.00
_cell.angle_gamma   90.00
#
_symmetry.space_group_name_H-M   'P 1'
#
loop_
_entity.id
_entity.type
_entity.pdbx_description
1 polymer ?
#
loop_
_entity_poly.entity_id
_entity_poly.type
_entity_poly.pdbx_seq_one_letter_code
_entity_poly.pdbx_strand_id
1 'polypeptide(L)' 'TKRTKKAGIVGKYGCKDCGKVKAGGAYTMNTASAVTVRSTIRRLKEQTES' A
#
# COMPACT_ATOMS: atom_id res chain seq x y z
N THR A 1 0.13 -6.13 -14.83
CA THR A 1 0.54 -5.09 -13.85
C THR A 1 -0.43 -3.92 -13.98
N LYS A 2 -1.42 -3.76 -13.08
CA LYS A 2 -2.44 -2.69 -13.22
C LYS A 2 -1.78 -1.31 -13.07
N ARG A 3 -2.02 -0.38 -13.98
CA ARG A 3 -1.36 0.94 -14.00
C ARG A 3 -1.94 1.83 -12.91
N THR A 4 -1.23 1.92 -11.78
CA THR A 4 -1.57 2.80 -10.64
C THR A 4 -0.76 4.09 -10.73
N LYS A 5 -1.42 5.24 -10.65
CA LYS A 5 -0.79 6.57 -10.71
C LYS A 5 -1.19 7.41 -9.49
N LYS A 6 -0.37 8.38 -9.11
CA LYS A 6 -0.78 9.41 -8.13
C LYS A 6 -2.03 10.13 -8.65
N ALA A 7 -2.96 10.42 -7.76
CA ALA A 7 -4.25 11.01 -8.11
C ALA A 7 -4.61 12.15 -7.15
N GLY A 8 -4.60 13.38 -7.66
CA GLY A 8 -4.93 14.58 -6.88
C GLY A 8 -3.86 14.90 -5.84
N ILE A 9 -4.14 14.58 -4.58
CA ILE A 9 -3.30 14.92 -3.43
C ILE A 9 -2.14 13.94 -3.19
N VAL A 10 -1.12 14.41 -2.45
CA VAL A 10 0.03 13.62 -2.03
C VAL A 10 -0.42 12.37 -1.25
N GLY A 11 0.17 11.21 -1.54
CA GLY A 11 -0.18 9.95 -0.88
C GLY A 11 -1.43 9.24 -1.41
N LYS A 12 -2.20 9.83 -2.34
CA LYS A 12 -3.36 9.19 -2.97
C LYS A 12 -2.97 8.58 -4.33
N TYR A 13 -3.28 7.30 -4.54
CA TYR A 13 -2.97 6.54 -5.75
C TYR A 13 -4.23 5.93 -6.35
N GLY A 14 -4.54 6.27 -7.60
CA GLY A 14 -5.68 5.74 -8.35
C GLY A 14 -5.25 4.71 -9.40
N CYS A 15 -5.98 3.61 -9.47
CA CYS A 15 -5.85 2.59 -10.51
C CYS A 15 -6.98 2.77 -11.53
N LYS A 16 -6.63 3.03 -12.79
CA LYS A 16 -7.64 3.17 -13.86
C LYS A 16 -8.30 1.84 -14.20
N ASP A 17 -7.50 0.77 -14.31
CA ASP A 17 -7.95 -0.57 -14.70
C ASP A 17 -8.82 -1.27 -13.64
N CYS A 18 -8.89 -0.71 -12.42
CA CYS A 18 -9.59 -1.34 -11.32
C CYS A 18 -10.48 -0.38 -10.52
N GLY A 19 -10.53 0.90 -10.89
CA GLY A 19 -11.34 1.92 -10.22
C GLY A 19 -10.99 2.19 -8.75
N LYS A 20 -9.99 1.48 -8.20
CA LYS A 20 -9.65 1.54 -6.77
C LYS A 20 -8.66 2.67 -6.49
N VAL A 21 -8.90 3.35 -5.38
CA VAL A 21 -7.97 4.33 -4.80
C VAL A 21 -7.29 3.69 -3.59
N LYS A 22 -5.98 3.87 -3.48
CA LYS A 22 -5.15 3.40 -2.37
C LYS A 22 -4.35 4.55 -1.78
N ALA A 23 -4.17 4.52 -0.45
CA ALA A 23 -3.20 5.34 0.22
C ALA A 23 -1.80 4.73 0.07
N GLY A 24 -0.79 5.59 -0.10
CA GLY A 24 0.61 5.21 -0.24
C GLY A 24 1.52 6.34 0.22
N GLY A 25 2.82 6.21 -0.04
CA GLY A 25 3.79 7.22 0.31
C GLY A 25 3.66 8.52 -0.49
N ALA A 26 4.31 9.57 0.00
CA ALA A 26 4.26 10.89 -0.62
C ALA A 26 4.75 10.89 -2.07
N TYR A 27 5.80 10.12 -2.37
CA TYR A 27 6.41 10.06 -3.70
C TYR A 27 6.28 8.69 -4.39
N THR A 28 6.23 7.62 -3.62
CA THR A 28 6.11 6.24 -4.10
C THR A 28 4.93 5.54 -3.43
N MET A 29 4.25 4.63 -4.14
CA MET A 29 3.08 3.92 -3.57
C MET A 29 3.47 3.08 -2.36
N ASN A 30 4.61 2.38 -2.44
CA ASN A 30 5.14 1.52 -1.39
C ASN A 30 6.46 2.11 -0.88
N THR A 31 6.46 2.63 0.34
CA THR A 31 7.68 3.00 1.06
C THR A 31 8.29 1.75 1.71
N ALA A 32 9.62 1.74 1.89
CA ALA A 32 10.34 0.63 2.52
C ALA A 32 9.78 0.30 3.91
N SER A 33 9.60 1.32 4.75
CA SER A 33 9.02 1.16 6.09
C SER A 33 7.63 0.54 6.06
N ALA A 34 6.76 0.95 5.12
CA ALA A 34 5.42 0.36 5.00
C ALA A 34 5.46 -1.10 4.54
N VAL A 35 6.46 -1.52 3.76
CA VAL A 35 6.66 -2.93 3.39
C VAL A 35 7.02 -3.74 4.63
N THR A 36 8.00 -3.29 5.40
CA THR A 36 8.45 -3.98 6.62
C THR A 36 7.34 -4.08 7.67
N VAL A 37 6.57 -3.00 7.88
CA VAL A 37 5.45 -3.01 8.82
C VAL A 37 4.38 -4.03 8.42
N ARG A 38 4.04 -4.13 7.12
CA ARG A 38 3.08 -5.14 6.63
C ARG A 38 3.55 -6.57 6.90
N SER A 39 4.84 -6.87 6.69
CA SER A 39 5.38 -8.20 7.00
C SER A 39 5.40 -8.48 8.50
N THR A 40 5.75 -7.49 9.32
CA THR A 40 5.77 -7.66 10.78
C THR A 40 4.36 -7.90 11.33
N ILE A 41 3.37 -7.11 10.91
CA ILE A 41 1.98 -7.29 11.36
C ILE A 41 1.47 -8.68 10.97
N ARG A 42 1.73 -9.13 9.73
CA ARG A 42 1.33 -10.46 9.29
C ARG A 42 1.92 -11.55 10.19
N ARG A 43 3.23 -11.50 10.45
CA ARG A 43 3.91 -12.46 11.32
C ARG A 43 3.34 -12.47 12.73
N LEU A 44 3.05 -11.30 13.29
CA LEU A 44 2.45 -11.18 14.63
C LEU A 44 1.03 -11.76 14.67
N LYS A 45 0.22 -11.54 13.62
CA LYS A 45 -1.11 -12.14 13.52
C LYS A 45 -1.05 -13.67 13.46
N GLU A 46 -0.18 -14.22 12.62
CA GLU A 46 0.04 -15.66 12.51
C GLU A 46 0.47 -16.28 13.85
N GLN A 47 1.26 -15.57 14.67
CA GLN A 47 1.65 -16.02 16.01
C GLN A 47 0.52 -15.99 17.05
N THR A 48 -0.40 -15.04 16.96
CA THR A 48 -1.50 -14.88 17.93
C THR A 48 -2.71 -15.75 17.61
N GLU A 49 -2.94 -16.06 16.34
CA GLU A 49 -4.06 -16.89 15.85
C GLU A 49 -3.68 -18.40 15.74
N SER A 50 -2.46 -18.78 16.15
CA SER A 50 -1.98 -20.17 16.27
C SER A 50 -2.30 -20.79 17.62
#